data_AF-A0A1Y1W6V0-F1
#
_entry.id   AF-A0A1Y1W6V0-F1
#
_cell.length_a   1.000
_cell.length_b   1.000
_cell.length_c   1.000
_cell.angle_alpha   90.00
_cell.angle_beta   90.00
_cell.angle_gamma   90.00
#
_symmetry.space_group_name_H-M   'P 1'
#
loop_
_entity.id
_entity.type
_entity.pdbx_description
1 polymer ?
#
loop_
_entity_poly.entity_id
_entity_poly.type
_entity_poly.pdbx_seq_one_letter_code
_entity_poly.pdbx_strand_id
1 'polypeptide(L)'
;MSSRITQVEGCEFSTEELQQYHQYYRFEWNTVSLEQASLTERMAYFTSTVDTTIDPGRLRAWLRTMGIIDETEKSDQHKLYDRFEAYDFSTAPGFNAMLGDVYDTDGVSKHELDTRMTRAKAKYYNENVEKLDYQAYVDFKEATKPKPVCPYQHLWDEDKAPGSANTKNFANVKIIDIADFVDNGATVRLSAAVLGRIHDEAKEAYQDQYYALAIVRSSLGSDSDGTPVFLPALGPGEDGSAALKAAIALQIELRRINGAKPVVVFASGSVDASVLGIVLSTAELITTEYFSTRLFPENVADEGSAVVPALFDWAHLAAEQGTVEYILCRPDLVLRSSELAALGLSHGFIAHRKLEGAMERILMAASCPPPHTRGALRKAYVVESSYPGPSKVQVWRREIAEYFAPLASGSKSVDDLICELTALNKPWAEQYVAFAASEKGRELVQLRIAALQRARTLEFSSALEIEFNAAQAWLWGDNATALEIKTPLSTILAELPKPAKAEDTNPLEVEIPGECPFAQMYRRNPERFKHIDLKSIESHSPLSL
;
A
#
# COMPACT_ATOMS: atom_id res chain seq x y z
N MET A 1 39.33 2.01 -9.56
CA MET A 1 39.44 1.83 -8.10
C MET A 1 38.14 2.27 -7.47
N SER A 2 37.25 1.30 -7.22
CA SER A 2 36.06 1.49 -6.40
C SER A 2 36.52 1.78 -4.98
N SER A 3 36.09 2.91 -4.42
CA SER A 3 36.00 3.07 -2.97
C SER A 3 34.92 2.08 -2.52
N ARG A 4 35.33 0.88 -2.12
CA ARG A 4 34.45 -0.04 -1.42
C ARG A 4 33.97 0.68 -0.16
N ILE A 5 32.67 0.84 -0.06
CA ILE A 5 32.01 1.30 1.15
C ILE A 5 31.81 0.07 2.03
N THR A 6 32.38 0.08 3.23
CA THR A 6 32.16 -0.99 4.21
C THR A 6 31.10 -0.50 5.19
N GLN A 7 30.01 -1.25 5.29
CA GLN A 7 28.92 -0.94 6.20
C GLN A 7 29.17 -1.68 7.52
N VAL A 8 29.31 -0.94 8.62
CA VAL A 8 29.44 -1.52 9.94
C VAL A 8 28.59 -0.72 10.94
N GLU A 9 27.67 -1.40 11.63
CA GLU A 9 26.70 -0.79 12.56
C GLU A 9 25.92 0.41 11.97
N GLY A 10 25.59 0.35 10.68
CA GLY A 10 24.86 1.43 10.00
C GLY A 10 25.71 2.63 9.59
N CYS A 11 27.03 2.60 9.81
CA CYS A 11 27.97 3.58 9.27
C CYS A 11 28.63 3.06 7.99
N GLU A 12 28.71 3.89 6.97
CA GLU A 12 29.27 3.57 5.65
C GLU A 12 30.62 4.26 5.43
N PHE A 13 31.75 3.56 5.55
CA PHE A 13 33.07 4.15 5.39
C PHE A 13 33.66 3.89 4.01
N SER A 14 34.18 4.92 3.35
CA SER A 14 34.93 4.79 2.10
C SER A 14 36.28 4.10 2.33
N THR A 15 36.86 3.54 1.26
CA THR A 15 38.19 2.90 1.35
C THR A 15 39.30 3.87 1.76
N GLU A 16 39.18 5.15 1.38
CA GLU A 16 40.13 6.19 1.74
C GLU A 16 40.06 6.50 3.24
N GLU A 17 38.84 6.64 3.78
CA GLU A 17 38.61 6.80 5.23
C GLU A 17 39.16 5.60 6.03
N LEU A 18 38.92 4.37 5.58
CA LEU A 18 39.45 3.19 6.26
C LEU A 18 40.98 3.14 6.24
N GLN A 19 41.63 3.58 5.16
CA GLN A 19 43.08 3.69 5.08
C GLN A 19 43.61 4.72 6.08
N GLN A 20 42.97 5.88 6.16
CA GLN A 20 43.29 6.94 7.12
C GLN A 20 43.09 6.47 8.58
N TYR A 21 42.03 5.74 8.87
CA TYR A 21 41.77 5.22 10.21
C TYR A 21 42.75 4.10 10.59
N HIS A 22 43.20 3.31 9.63
CA HIS A 22 44.31 2.37 9.84
C HIS A 22 45.63 3.08 10.13
N GLN A 23 45.88 4.27 9.56
CA GLN A 23 47.05 5.07 9.91
C GLN A 23 46.96 5.56 11.36
N TYR A 24 45.79 5.97 11.84
CA TYR A 24 45.57 6.30 13.26
C TYR A 24 45.94 5.13 14.17
N TYR A 25 45.49 3.91 13.83
CA TYR A 25 45.77 2.72 14.63
C TYR A 25 47.25 2.33 14.64
N ARG A 26 47.97 2.57 13.54
CA ARG A 26 49.40 2.28 13.40
C ARG A 26 50.31 3.42 13.85
N PHE A 27 49.74 4.54 14.29
CA PHE A 27 50.53 5.70 14.68
C PHE A 27 51.35 5.40 15.94
N GLU A 28 52.65 5.67 15.88
CA GLU A 28 53.58 5.40 16.99
C GLU A 28 53.46 6.49 18.05
N TRP A 29 52.49 6.36 18.95
CA TRP A 29 52.16 7.36 19.99
C TRP A 29 53.31 7.69 20.95
N ASN A 30 54.27 6.78 21.12
CA ASN A 30 55.46 6.99 21.93
C ASN A 30 56.40 8.07 21.34
N THR A 31 56.46 8.19 20.01
CA THR A 31 57.32 9.18 19.33
C THR A 31 56.90 10.63 19.58
N VAL A 32 55.62 10.84 19.94
CA VAL A 32 55.04 12.14 20.25
C VAL A 32 54.71 12.29 21.75
N SER A 33 55.18 11.36 22.59
CA SER A 33 54.92 11.37 24.05
C SER A 33 53.43 11.33 24.44
N LEU A 34 52.56 10.75 23.60
CA LEU A 34 51.11 10.61 23.85
C LEU A 34 50.67 9.16 24.12
N GLU A 35 51.62 8.26 24.38
CA GLU A 35 51.32 6.84 24.68
C GLU A 35 50.46 6.65 25.95
N GLN A 36 50.48 7.61 26.87
CA GLN A 36 49.61 7.63 28.06
C GLN A 36 48.43 8.61 27.97
N ALA A 37 48.30 9.35 26.86
CA ALA A 37 47.21 10.31 26.71
C ALA A 37 45.87 9.59 26.55
N SER A 38 44.77 10.25 26.92
CA SER A 38 43.42 9.76 26.67
C SER A 38 43.16 9.58 25.17
N LEU A 39 42.21 8.72 24.81
CA LEU A 39 41.83 8.53 23.41
C LEU A 39 41.39 9.85 22.75
N THR A 40 40.69 10.72 23.49
CA THR A 40 40.27 12.04 23.02
C THR A 40 41.47 12.93 22.70
N GLU A 41 42.51 12.94 23.54
CA GLU A 41 43.73 13.70 23.27
C GLU A 41 44.51 13.15 22.07
N ARG A 42 44.58 11.82 21.92
CA ARG A 42 45.21 11.18 20.75
C ARG A 42 44.46 11.47 19.46
N MET A 43 43.13 11.39 19.47
CA MET A 43 42.29 11.75 18.32
C MET A 43 42.43 13.22 17.97
N ALA A 44 42.38 14.12 18.96
CA ALA A 44 42.57 15.55 18.74
C ALA A 44 43.94 15.82 18.12
N TYR A 45 45.01 15.26 18.68
CA TYR A 45 46.36 15.39 18.12
C TYR A 45 46.46 14.83 16.69
N PHE A 46 45.89 13.66 16.42
CA PHE A 46 45.97 13.06 15.09
C PHE A 46 45.25 13.91 14.04
N THR A 47 44.03 14.34 14.36
CA THR A 47 43.19 15.11 13.44
C THR A 47 43.61 16.58 13.35
N SER A 48 44.37 17.12 14.31
CA SER A 48 44.92 18.47 14.20
C SER A 48 46.31 18.53 13.58
N THR A 49 47.11 17.46 13.73
CA THR A 49 48.56 17.53 13.52
C THR A 49 49.08 16.49 12.53
N VAL A 50 48.45 15.31 12.43
CA VAL A 50 48.95 14.20 11.60
C VAL A 50 48.20 14.13 10.28
N ASP A 51 46.88 14.06 10.33
CA ASP A 51 46.02 14.07 9.15
C ASP A 51 44.79 14.95 9.42
N THR A 52 44.89 16.20 8.98
CA THR A 52 43.84 17.23 9.14
C THR A 52 42.65 17.03 8.22
N THR A 53 42.71 16.05 7.31
CA THR A 53 41.60 15.74 6.41
C THR A 53 40.60 14.77 7.02
N ILE A 54 40.94 14.13 8.15
CA ILE A 54 40.07 13.19 8.85
C ILE A 54 39.02 13.94 9.67
N ASP A 55 37.74 13.60 9.44
CA ASP A 55 36.66 14.04 10.33
C ASP A 55 36.76 13.32 11.69
N PRO A 56 36.92 14.06 12.81
CA PRO A 56 37.02 13.46 14.14
C PRO A 56 35.77 12.66 14.52
N GLY A 57 34.59 13.07 14.05
CA GLY A 57 33.33 12.38 14.28
C GLY A 57 33.29 10.99 13.63
N ARG A 58 33.70 10.90 12.37
CA ARG A 58 33.76 9.63 11.63
C ARG A 58 34.84 8.69 12.15
N LEU A 59 36.02 9.21 12.51
CA LEU A 59 37.07 8.41 13.17
C LEU A 59 36.55 7.81 14.50
N ARG A 60 35.80 8.58 15.29
CA ARG A 60 35.19 8.11 16.54
C ARG A 60 34.17 7.00 16.29
N ALA A 61 33.31 7.16 15.28
CA ALA A 61 32.34 6.14 14.89
C ALA A 61 33.04 4.82 14.50
N TRP A 62 34.12 4.89 13.72
CA TRP A 62 34.91 3.71 13.36
C TRP A 62 35.59 3.04 14.57
N LEU A 63 36.18 3.82 15.48
CA LEU A 63 36.79 3.29 16.71
C LEU A 63 35.77 2.60 17.63
N ARG A 64 34.51 3.07 17.67
CA ARG A 64 33.39 2.41 18.35
C ARG A 64 33.12 1.05 17.74
N THR A 65 32.96 0.99 16.43
CA THR A 65 32.73 -0.26 15.70
C THR A 65 33.83 -1.30 15.93
N MET A 66 35.09 -0.85 16.07
CA MET A 66 36.22 -1.73 16.35
C MET A 66 36.27 -2.24 17.81
N GLY A 67 35.33 -1.83 18.66
CA GLY A 67 35.33 -2.14 20.10
C GLY A 67 36.49 -1.50 20.86
N ILE A 68 37.15 -0.49 20.27
CA ILE A 68 38.26 0.24 20.90
C ILE A 68 37.70 1.31 21.84
N ILE A 69 36.56 1.90 21.47
CA ILE A 69 35.74 2.71 22.38
C ILE A 69 34.68 1.78 22.97
N ASP A 70 34.88 1.39 24.21
CA ASP A 70 33.83 0.75 24.99
C ASP A 70 32.86 1.85 25.47
N GLU A 71 31.58 1.79 25.08
CA GLU A 71 30.55 2.74 25.53
C GLU A 71 30.27 2.66 27.05
N THR A 72 31.05 1.88 27.81
CA THR A 72 31.08 1.94 29.27
C THR A 72 31.59 3.30 29.79
N GLU A 73 32.30 4.07 28.97
CA GLU A 73 32.52 5.51 29.17
C GLU A 73 31.37 6.37 28.58
N LYS A 74 30.11 5.98 28.79
CA LYS A 74 29.03 6.97 28.85
C LYS A 74 29.50 8.06 29.80
N SER A 75 29.50 9.31 29.32
CA SER A 75 29.76 10.46 30.19
C SER A 75 28.88 10.33 31.42
N ASP A 76 29.35 10.82 32.57
CA ASP A 76 28.56 10.73 33.81
C ASP A 76 27.17 11.36 33.62
N GLN A 77 27.03 12.33 32.72
CA GLN A 77 25.77 12.89 32.24
C GLN A 77 24.87 11.89 31.51
N HIS A 78 25.37 11.11 30.55
CA HIS A 78 24.55 10.09 29.89
C HIS A 78 24.12 8.99 30.88
N LYS A 79 25.02 8.58 31.79
CA LYS A 79 24.66 7.62 32.85
C LYS A 79 23.58 8.19 33.78
N LEU A 80 23.63 9.49 34.07
CA LEU A 80 22.60 10.19 34.83
C LEU A 80 21.25 10.19 34.08
N TYR A 81 21.24 10.45 32.77
CA TYR A 81 20.03 10.43 31.96
C TYR A 81 19.41 9.03 31.87
N ASP A 82 20.22 7.99 31.74
CA ASP A 82 19.74 6.60 31.78
C ASP A 82 19.09 6.26 33.12
N ARG A 83 19.69 6.70 34.24
CA ARG A 83 19.11 6.52 35.58
C ARG A 83 17.80 7.28 35.74
N PHE A 84 17.73 8.51 35.21
CA PHE A 84 16.52 9.32 35.21
C PHE A 84 15.37 8.61 34.48
N GLU A 85 15.63 8.04 33.30
CA GLU A 85 14.62 7.33 32.51
C GLU A 85 14.21 5.98 33.12
N ALA A 86 15.15 5.30 33.78
CA ALA A 86 14.89 4.04 34.47
C ALA A 86 14.20 4.22 35.84
N TYR A 87 14.06 5.45 36.33
CA TYR A 87 13.46 5.72 37.63
C TYR A 87 11.94 5.47 37.61
N ASP A 88 11.45 4.67 38.55
CA ASP A 88 10.03 4.35 38.66
C ASP A 88 9.24 5.46 39.36
N PHE A 89 8.84 6.47 38.58
CA PHE A 89 8.01 7.58 39.06
C PHE A 89 6.61 7.15 39.53
N SER A 90 6.13 5.96 39.16
CA SER A 90 4.77 5.52 39.51
C SER A 90 4.65 5.11 40.98
N THR A 91 5.76 4.65 41.57
CA THR A 91 5.84 4.24 42.98
C THR A 91 6.51 5.29 43.86
N ALA A 92 6.97 6.40 43.27
CA ALA A 92 7.70 7.46 43.94
C ALA A 92 6.81 8.24 44.93
N PRO A 93 7.15 8.28 46.24
CA PRO A 93 6.33 8.97 47.24
C PRO A 93 6.18 10.46 46.94
N GLY A 94 4.94 10.95 46.86
CA GLY A 94 4.65 12.37 46.65
C GLY A 94 4.69 12.85 45.19
N PHE A 95 5.16 12.02 44.24
CA PHE A 95 5.13 12.39 42.82
C PHE A 95 3.71 12.64 42.31
N ASN A 96 2.73 11.86 42.78
CA ASN A 96 1.31 12.04 42.43
C ASN A 96 0.75 13.43 42.77
N ALA A 97 1.31 14.11 43.78
CA ALA A 97 0.91 15.47 44.11
C ALA A 97 1.36 16.49 43.04
N MET A 98 2.47 16.23 42.34
CA MET A 98 2.96 17.06 41.24
C MET A 98 2.20 16.85 39.93
N LEU A 99 1.44 15.76 39.81
CA LEU A 99 0.64 15.49 38.62
C LEU A 99 -0.59 16.40 38.52
N GLY A 100 -1.04 16.99 39.63
CA GLY A 100 -2.13 17.98 39.62
C GLY A 100 -1.86 19.08 38.61
N ASP A 101 -0.70 19.75 38.71
CA ASP A 101 -0.29 20.84 37.82
C ASP A 101 -0.12 20.42 36.34
N VAL A 102 0.11 19.11 36.08
CA VAL A 102 0.26 18.59 34.71
C VAL A 102 -1.11 18.48 34.03
N TYR A 103 -2.14 18.09 34.77
CA TYR A 103 -3.49 17.84 34.24
C TYR A 103 -4.49 18.99 34.43
N ASP A 104 -4.14 20.05 35.16
CA ASP A 104 -5.08 21.12 35.58
C ASP A 104 -5.58 22.05 34.45
N THR A 105 -5.29 21.76 33.18
CA THR A 105 -5.72 22.58 32.04
C THR A 105 -6.37 21.73 30.96
N ASP A 106 -7.66 21.93 30.77
CA ASP A 106 -8.41 21.38 29.63
C ASP A 106 -7.88 21.95 28.30
N GLY A 107 -7.83 21.10 27.27
CA GLY A 107 -7.51 21.51 25.90
C GLY A 107 -6.03 21.59 25.52
N VAL A 108 -5.14 21.07 26.36
CA VAL A 108 -3.69 21.02 26.06
C VAL A 108 -3.38 19.91 25.05
N SER A 109 -2.51 20.20 24.08
CA SER A 109 -2.06 19.20 23.10
C SER A 109 -1.29 18.06 23.77
N LYS A 110 -1.33 16.85 23.19
CA LYS A 110 -0.60 15.68 23.70
C LYS A 110 0.89 15.98 23.91
N HIS A 111 1.52 16.67 22.95
CA HIS A 111 2.94 17.02 23.03
C HIS A 111 3.25 17.95 24.22
N GLU A 112 2.39 18.93 24.46
CA GLU A 112 2.57 19.85 25.59
C GLU A 112 2.36 19.13 26.92
N LEU A 113 1.42 18.18 26.98
CA LEU A 113 1.21 17.32 28.14
C LEU A 113 2.42 16.42 28.43
N ASP A 114 3.02 15.81 27.40
CA ASP A 114 4.27 15.04 27.51
C ASP A 114 5.45 15.91 27.99
N THR A 115 5.51 17.17 27.52
CA THR A 115 6.54 18.14 27.94
C THR A 115 6.38 18.50 29.41
N ARG A 116 5.14 18.77 29.86
CA ARG A 116 4.82 19.06 31.27
C ARG A 116 5.12 17.87 32.17
N MET A 117 4.75 16.66 31.74
CA MET A 117 5.06 15.42 32.44
C MET A 117 6.57 15.22 32.60
N THR A 118 7.34 15.43 31.53
CA THR A 118 8.81 15.31 31.56
C THR A 118 9.44 16.34 32.50
N ARG A 119 8.94 17.58 32.49
CA ARG A 119 9.37 18.64 33.42
C ARG A 119 9.04 18.29 34.87
N ALA A 120 7.85 17.75 35.15
CA ALA A 120 7.46 17.32 36.49
C ALA A 120 8.36 16.18 37.00
N LYS A 121 8.63 15.16 36.17
CA LYS A 121 9.59 14.09 36.46
C LYS A 121 10.96 14.65 36.80
N ALA A 122 11.49 15.55 35.96
CA ALA A 122 12.79 16.16 36.16
C ALA A 122 12.86 17.02 37.44
N LYS A 123 11.79 17.75 37.76
CA LYS A 123 11.68 18.52 39.01
C LYS A 123 11.71 17.60 40.23
N TYR A 124 10.89 16.54 40.23
CA TYR A 124 10.87 15.57 41.31
C TYR A 124 12.23 14.88 41.49
N TYR A 125 12.83 14.45 40.38
CA TYR A 125 14.14 13.76 40.40
C TYR A 125 15.24 14.67 40.95
N ASN A 126 15.24 15.96 40.58
CA ASN A 126 16.15 16.97 41.13
C ASN A 126 15.99 17.19 42.64
N GLU A 127 14.75 17.20 43.14
CA GLU A 127 14.45 17.47 44.54
C GLU A 127 14.71 16.25 45.44
N ASN A 128 14.54 15.03 44.92
CA ASN A 128 14.47 13.82 45.75
C ASN A 128 15.50 12.73 45.43
N VAL A 129 16.16 12.77 44.27
CA VAL A 129 17.05 11.68 43.81
C VAL A 129 18.47 12.19 43.52
N GLU A 130 18.64 12.94 42.44
CA GLU A 130 19.95 13.42 41.96
C GLU A 130 19.76 14.66 41.10
N LYS A 131 20.70 15.63 41.17
CA LYS A 131 20.61 16.86 40.39
C LYS A 131 20.77 16.57 38.89
N LEU A 132 19.76 16.96 38.11
CA LEU A 132 19.63 16.82 36.67
C LEU A 132 19.40 18.19 36.04
N ASP A 133 20.26 18.59 35.10
CA ASP A 133 19.97 19.74 34.24
C ASP A 133 18.88 19.37 33.23
N TYR A 134 17.66 19.88 33.44
CA TYR A 134 16.51 19.60 32.58
C TYR A 134 16.74 20.05 31.15
N GLN A 135 17.38 21.20 30.92
CA GLN A 135 17.57 21.70 29.56
C GLN A 135 18.58 20.84 28.80
N ALA A 136 19.70 20.50 29.44
CA ALA A 136 20.69 19.59 28.84
C ALA A 136 20.11 18.19 28.55
N TYR A 137 19.19 17.71 29.39
CA TYR A 137 18.46 16.47 29.16
C TYR A 137 17.50 16.56 27.96
N VAL A 138 16.75 17.66 27.82
CA VAL A 138 15.87 17.89 26.65
C VAL A 138 16.69 17.94 25.37
N ASP A 139 17.82 18.65 25.38
CA ASP A 139 18.72 18.76 24.23
C ASP A 139 19.32 17.39 23.88
N PHE A 140 19.70 16.59 24.88
CA PHE A 140 20.15 15.20 24.71
C PHE A 140 19.06 14.32 24.09
N LYS A 141 17.82 14.41 24.58
CA LYS A 141 16.67 13.69 24.02
C LYS A 141 16.44 14.06 22.57
N GLU A 142 16.53 15.34 22.22
CA GLU A 142 16.36 15.80 20.85
C GLU A 142 17.49 15.29 19.93
N ALA A 143 18.74 15.30 20.41
CA ALA A 143 19.90 14.81 19.67
C ALA A 143 19.91 13.27 19.49
N THR A 144 19.29 12.53 20.42
CA THR A 144 19.23 11.06 20.41
C THR A 144 17.92 10.50 19.86
N LYS A 145 16.91 11.35 19.58
CA LYS A 145 15.72 10.92 18.85
C LYS A 145 16.17 10.23 17.57
N PRO A 146 15.69 9.00 17.28
CA PRO A 146 16.01 8.35 16.03
C PRO A 146 15.62 9.30 14.91
N LYS A 147 16.60 9.67 14.08
CA LYS A 147 16.31 10.50 12.91
C LYS A 147 15.21 9.80 12.13
N PRO A 148 14.13 10.51 11.76
CA PRO A 148 13.03 9.87 11.07
C PRO A 148 13.59 9.21 9.80
N VAL A 149 13.22 7.94 9.59
CA VAL A 149 13.67 7.14 8.44
C VAL A 149 13.29 7.83 7.12
N CYS A 150 12.24 8.65 7.16
CA CYS A 150 11.87 9.54 6.08
C CYS A 150 12.20 10.99 6.45
N PRO A 151 12.98 11.72 5.62
CA PRO A 151 13.25 13.16 5.82
C PRO A 151 11.98 14.01 5.95
N TYR A 152 10.87 13.53 5.43
CA TYR A 152 9.57 14.21 5.38
C TYR A 152 8.58 13.74 6.45
N GLN A 153 8.99 12.84 7.36
CA GLN A 153 8.09 12.27 8.37
C GLN A 153 7.44 13.34 9.27
N HIS A 154 8.17 14.42 9.55
CA HIS A 154 7.68 15.55 10.32
C HIS A 154 6.48 16.26 9.68
N LEU A 155 6.28 16.15 8.36
CA LEU A 155 5.15 16.78 7.67
C LEU A 155 3.80 16.13 7.98
N TRP A 156 3.78 14.89 8.48
CA TRP A 156 2.55 14.15 8.77
C TRP A 156 2.47 13.58 10.20
N ASP A 157 3.57 13.60 10.96
CA ASP A 157 3.58 13.24 12.39
C ASP A 157 3.23 14.42 13.33
N GLU A 158 3.33 15.67 12.86
CA GLU A 158 2.90 16.80 13.67
C GLU A 158 1.37 16.85 13.78
N ASP A 159 0.83 16.62 14.99
CA ASP A 159 -0.59 16.76 15.40
C ASP A 159 -1.14 18.21 15.25
N LYS A 160 -0.58 19.03 14.35
CA LYS A 160 -1.18 20.31 14.01
C LYS A 160 -2.53 20.02 13.38
N ALA A 161 -3.59 20.50 14.04
CA ALA A 161 -4.95 20.41 13.52
C ALA A 161 -4.92 20.82 12.04
N PRO A 162 -5.54 20.02 11.15
CA PRO A 162 -5.51 20.29 9.72
C PRO A 162 -6.12 21.67 9.48
N GLY A 163 -5.27 22.68 9.28
CA GLY A 163 -5.67 23.91 8.65
C GLY A 163 -5.92 23.55 7.20
N SER A 164 -7.16 23.68 6.72
CA SER A 164 -7.63 23.28 5.40
C SER A 164 -6.54 23.41 4.33
N ALA A 165 -5.85 22.30 4.05
CA ALA A 165 -4.77 22.32 3.09
C ALA A 165 -5.47 22.41 1.73
N ASN A 166 -5.28 23.52 1.02
CA ASN A 166 -5.91 23.71 -0.28
C ASN A 166 -5.45 22.60 -1.22
N THR A 167 -6.30 21.57 -1.40
CA THR A 167 -6.02 20.33 -2.14
C THR A 167 -5.61 20.59 -3.59
N LYS A 168 -5.85 21.80 -4.10
CA LYS A 168 -5.45 22.28 -5.42
C LYS A 168 -3.94 22.47 -5.63
N ASN A 169 -3.11 22.38 -4.59
CA ASN A 169 -1.68 22.65 -4.69
C ASN A 169 -0.76 21.41 -4.78
N PHE A 170 -1.32 20.20 -4.79
CA PHE A 170 -0.51 18.97 -4.91
C PHE A 170 -0.31 18.59 -6.39
N ALA A 171 0.56 19.33 -7.07
CA ALA A 171 0.88 19.13 -8.49
C ALA A 171 1.44 17.72 -8.82
N ASN A 172 1.85 16.95 -7.80
CA ASN A 172 2.39 15.60 -7.91
C ASN A 172 1.33 14.50 -7.70
N VAL A 173 0.04 14.82 -7.62
CA VAL A 173 -1.02 13.83 -7.45
C VAL A 173 -2.07 13.98 -8.55
N LYS A 174 -2.38 12.86 -9.23
CA LYS A 174 -3.51 12.80 -10.17
C LYS A 174 -4.74 12.30 -9.43
N ILE A 175 -5.80 13.10 -9.43
CA ILE A 175 -7.11 12.68 -8.90
C ILE A 175 -7.99 12.31 -10.10
N ILE A 176 -8.50 11.08 -10.10
CA ILE A 176 -9.44 10.55 -11.07
C ILE A 176 -10.80 10.46 -10.34
N ASP A 177 -11.63 11.50 -10.50
CA ASP A 177 -12.97 11.54 -9.92
C ASP A 177 -13.98 10.98 -10.92
N ILE A 178 -14.53 9.81 -10.62
CA ILE A 178 -15.46 9.11 -11.54
C ILE A 178 -16.68 9.99 -11.87
N ALA A 179 -17.11 10.85 -10.94
CA ALA A 179 -18.25 11.74 -11.13
C ALA A 179 -18.01 12.77 -12.26
N ASP A 180 -16.76 13.12 -12.57
CA ASP A 180 -16.43 14.06 -13.65
C ASP A 180 -16.74 13.49 -15.04
N PHE A 181 -16.85 12.15 -15.15
CA PHE A 181 -17.08 11.45 -16.43
C PHE A 181 -18.50 10.94 -16.58
N VAL A 182 -19.36 11.18 -15.61
CA VAL A 182 -20.65 10.52 -15.52
C VAL A 182 -21.74 11.57 -15.43
N ASP A 183 -22.67 11.53 -16.39
CA ASP A 183 -23.80 12.46 -16.37
C ASP A 183 -24.71 12.15 -15.17
N ASN A 184 -25.10 13.16 -14.40
CA ASN A 184 -25.88 13.08 -13.16
C ASN A 184 -27.36 12.64 -13.35
N GLY A 185 -27.64 11.72 -14.28
CA GLY A 185 -28.96 11.16 -14.54
C GLY A 185 -29.37 10.06 -13.55
N ALA A 186 -30.69 9.82 -13.42
CA ALA A 186 -31.29 8.96 -12.40
C ALA A 186 -30.96 7.44 -12.50
N THR A 187 -30.38 6.98 -13.60
CA THR A 187 -29.92 5.59 -13.77
C THR A 187 -28.51 5.59 -14.32
N VAL A 188 -27.56 5.88 -13.46
CA VAL A 188 -26.16 5.93 -13.83
C VAL A 188 -25.69 4.52 -14.18
N ARG A 189 -25.28 4.30 -15.43
CA ARG A 189 -24.55 3.09 -15.85
C ARG A 189 -23.28 3.48 -16.58
N LEU A 190 -22.23 2.68 -16.44
CA LEU A 190 -20.92 2.94 -17.04
C LEU A 190 -20.90 2.47 -18.50
N SER A 191 -20.94 3.41 -19.43
CA SER A 191 -20.78 3.11 -20.86
C SER A 191 -19.31 2.93 -21.23
N ALA A 192 -19.06 2.32 -22.40
CA ALA A 192 -17.71 2.20 -22.94
C ALA A 192 -17.02 3.56 -23.12
N ALA A 193 -17.78 4.61 -23.48
CA ALA A 193 -17.25 5.96 -23.64
C ALA A 193 -16.82 6.58 -22.30
N VAL A 194 -17.60 6.38 -21.24
CA VAL A 194 -17.24 6.84 -19.88
C VAL A 194 -15.97 6.13 -19.40
N LEU A 195 -15.93 4.80 -19.53
CA LEU A 195 -14.76 4.00 -19.15
C LEU A 195 -13.52 4.35 -19.97
N GLY A 196 -13.68 4.66 -21.26
CA GLY A 196 -12.60 5.15 -22.11
C GLY A 196 -11.98 6.45 -21.59
N ARG A 197 -12.80 7.41 -21.15
CA ARG A 197 -12.30 8.66 -20.53
C ARG A 197 -11.55 8.40 -19.22
N ILE A 198 -12.10 7.55 -18.35
CA ILE A 198 -11.42 7.17 -17.09
C ILE A 198 -10.08 6.47 -17.40
N HIS A 199 -10.05 5.62 -18.42
CA HIS A 199 -8.83 4.97 -18.89
C HIS A 199 -7.79 5.96 -19.41
N ASP A 200 -8.21 7.01 -20.14
CA ASP A 200 -7.30 8.04 -20.63
C ASP A 200 -6.65 8.84 -19.47
N GLU A 201 -7.42 9.17 -18.44
CA GLU A 201 -6.91 9.81 -17.22
C GLU A 201 -5.95 8.92 -16.43
N ALA A 202 -6.27 7.62 -16.35
CA ALA A 202 -5.39 6.62 -15.75
C ALA A 202 -4.07 6.53 -16.54
N LYS A 203 -4.16 6.50 -17.87
CA LYS A 203 -2.99 6.48 -18.75
C LYS A 203 -2.14 7.73 -18.63
N GLU A 204 -2.75 8.91 -18.50
CA GLU A 204 -2.03 10.16 -18.20
C GLU A 204 -1.30 10.05 -16.86
N ALA A 205 -1.97 9.54 -15.82
CA ALA A 205 -1.38 9.33 -14.49
C ALA A 205 -0.14 8.42 -14.55
N TYR A 206 -0.16 7.41 -15.42
CA TYR A 206 0.98 6.54 -15.68
C TYR A 206 2.11 7.29 -16.39
N GLN A 207 1.81 7.95 -17.51
CA GLN A 207 2.78 8.51 -18.44
C GLN A 207 3.50 9.74 -17.89
N ASP A 208 2.80 10.59 -17.15
CA ASP A 208 3.38 11.81 -16.63
C ASP A 208 4.26 11.51 -15.41
N GLN A 209 5.58 11.68 -15.57
CA GLN A 209 6.58 11.48 -14.53
C GLN A 209 6.41 12.39 -13.29
N TYR A 210 5.66 13.49 -13.39
CA TYR A 210 5.43 14.41 -12.28
C TYR A 210 4.46 13.85 -11.23
N TYR A 211 3.55 12.94 -11.63
CA TYR A 211 2.66 12.31 -10.67
C TYR A 211 3.39 11.22 -9.86
N ALA A 212 3.40 11.38 -8.55
CA ALA A 212 3.90 10.41 -7.58
C ALA A 212 2.80 9.45 -7.07
N LEU A 213 1.53 9.83 -7.23
CA LEU A 213 0.36 9.09 -6.74
C LEU A 213 -0.83 9.31 -7.68
N ALA A 214 -1.64 8.27 -7.89
CA ALA A 214 -2.98 8.39 -8.44
C ALA A 214 -4.03 8.09 -7.36
N ILE A 215 -5.07 8.92 -7.25
CA ILE A 215 -6.20 8.72 -6.35
C ILE A 215 -7.44 8.51 -7.21
N VAL A 216 -8.13 7.38 -7.02
CA VAL A 216 -9.45 7.14 -7.61
C VAL A 216 -10.50 7.38 -6.54
N ARG A 217 -11.46 8.26 -6.85
CA ARG A 217 -12.60 8.52 -5.99
C ARG A 217 -13.86 8.67 -6.82
N SER A 218 -14.98 8.75 -6.14
CA SER A 218 -16.27 9.01 -6.75
C SER A 218 -17.09 9.86 -5.82
N SER A 219 -17.70 10.90 -6.39
CA SER A 219 -18.68 11.77 -5.73
C SER A 219 -20.06 11.66 -6.38
N LEU A 220 -20.34 10.49 -6.99
CA LEU A 220 -21.66 10.21 -7.54
C LEU A 220 -22.74 10.32 -6.46
N GLY A 221 -23.94 10.66 -6.90
CA GLY A 221 -25.10 10.77 -6.02
C GLY A 221 -25.50 9.44 -5.38
N SER A 222 -26.65 9.46 -4.72
CA SER A 222 -27.25 8.25 -4.15
C SER A 222 -28.10 7.51 -5.16
N ASP A 223 -28.21 6.19 -4.99
CA ASP A 223 -29.21 5.37 -5.67
C ASP A 223 -30.64 5.67 -5.16
N SER A 224 -31.63 4.95 -5.68
CA SER A 224 -33.04 5.10 -5.28
C SER A 224 -33.27 4.88 -3.78
N ASP A 225 -32.38 4.14 -3.12
CA ASP A 225 -32.47 3.78 -1.71
C ASP A 225 -31.72 4.80 -0.83
N GLY A 226 -31.14 5.85 -1.42
CA GLY A 226 -30.36 6.85 -0.73
C GLY A 226 -28.92 6.41 -0.43
N THR A 227 -28.50 5.24 -0.91
CA THR A 227 -27.13 4.73 -0.72
C THR A 227 -26.19 5.44 -1.70
N PRO A 228 -25.09 6.07 -1.23
CA PRO A 228 -24.09 6.66 -2.13
C PRO A 228 -23.60 5.60 -3.12
N VAL A 229 -23.48 5.95 -4.40
CA VAL A 229 -22.92 5.06 -5.41
C VAL A 229 -21.44 5.40 -5.59
N PHE A 230 -20.56 4.40 -5.55
CA PHE A 230 -19.15 4.60 -5.89
C PHE A 230 -18.91 4.29 -7.37
N LEU A 231 -19.29 3.09 -7.81
CA LEU A 231 -19.15 2.63 -9.19
C LEU A 231 -20.43 1.89 -9.61
N PRO A 232 -21.20 2.45 -10.55
CA PRO A 232 -22.45 1.83 -11.00
C PRO A 232 -22.20 0.64 -11.94
N ALA A 233 -23.27 -0.11 -12.22
CA ALA A 233 -23.22 -1.22 -13.16
C ALA A 233 -22.77 -0.79 -14.57
N LEU A 234 -22.15 -1.74 -15.30
CA LEU A 234 -21.89 -1.56 -16.73
C LEU A 234 -23.20 -1.32 -17.49
N GLY A 235 -23.15 -0.40 -18.45
CA GLY A 235 -24.26 -0.11 -19.35
C GLY A 235 -24.57 -1.31 -20.25
N PRO A 236 -25.86 -1.62 -20.53
CA PRO A 236 -26.23 -2.52 -21.59
C PRO A 236 -26.02 -1.73 -22.89
N GLY A 237 -24.78 -1.63 -23.35
CA GLY A 237 -24.52 -1.05 -24.67
C GLY A 237 -25.22 -1.88 -25.74
N GLU A 238 -25.44 -1.30 -26.92
CA GLU A 238 -26.00 -2.02 -28.09
C GLU A 238 -25.26 -3.34 -28.38
N ASP A 239 -23.96 -3.41 -28.03
CA ASP A 239 -23.11 -4.59 -28.20
C ASP A 239 -22.76 -5.34 -26.89
N GLY A 240 -23.20 -4.90 -25.71
CA GLY A 240 -22.94 -5.45 -24.35
C GLY A 240 -21.45 -5.58 -23.95
N SER A 241 -20.66 -6.21 -24.80
CA SER A 241 -19.23 -6.41 -24.80
C SER A 241 -18.40 -5.12 -24.81
N ALA A 242 -18.84 -4.02 -25.42
CA ALA A 242 -18.02 -2.81 -25.53
C ALA A 242 -17.65 -2.20 -24.16
N ALA A 243 -18.62 -2.11 -23.24
CA ALA A 243 -18.38 -1.62 -21.89
C ALA A 243 -17.49 -2.58 -21.10
N LEU A 244 -17.69 -3.90 -21.28
CA LEU A 244 -16.85 -4.93 -20.67
C LEU A 244 -15.38 -4.84 -21.15
N LYS A 245 -15.15 -4.69 -22.47
CA LYS A 245 -13.80 -4.50 -23.03
C LYS A 245 -13.12 -3.27 -22.44
N ALA A 246 -13.85 -2.15 -22.35
CA ALA A 246 -13.35 -0.91 -21.76
C ALA A 246 -13.03 -1.06 -20.26
N ALA A 247 -13.86 -1.81 -19.52
CA ALA A 247 -13.60 -2.11 -18.11
C ALA A 247 -12.34 -2.96 -17.92
N ILE A 248 -12.14 -3.99 -18.75
CA ILE A 248 -10.93 -4.83 -18.73
C ILE A 248 -9.68 -4.00 -19.08
N ALA A 249 -9.77 -3.12 -20.07
CA ALA A 249 -8.68 -2.21 -20.42
C ALA A 249 -8.30 -1.31 -19.24
N LEU A 250 -9.29 -0.74 -18.57
CA LEU A 250 -9.08 0.07 -17.37
C LEU A 250 -8.45 -0.73 -16.22
N GLN A 251 -8.86 -1.99 -16.00
CA GLN A 251 -8.22 -2.87 -15.02
C GLN A 251 -6.73 -3.06 -15.30
N ILE A 252 -6.36 -3.33 -16.55
CA ILE A 252 -4.96 -3.48 -16.97
C ILE A 252 -4.18 -2.18 -16.73
N GLU A 253 -4.74 -1.04 -17.13
CA GLU A 253 -4.09 0.26 -16.97
C GLU A 253 -3.88 0.60 -15.49
N LEU A 254 -4.89 0.38 -14.64
CA LEU A 254 -4.77 0.59 -13.19
C LEU A 254 -3.70 -0.29 -12.56
N ARG A 255 -3.60 -1.57 -12.95
CA ARG A 255 -2.52 -2.45 -12.47
C ARG A 255 -1.15 -2.00 -12.97
N ARG A 256 -1.06 -1.52 -14.20
CA ARG A 256 0.18 -0.98 -14.78
C ARG A 256 0.64 0.26 -14.00
N ILE A 257 -0.26 1.21 -13.72
CA ILE A 257 0.03 2.36 -12.86
C ILE A 257 0.50 1.86 -11.51
N ASN A 258 -0.25 0.95 -10.88
CA ASN A 258 0.04 0.44 -9.56
C ASN A 258 1.41 -0.25 -9.42
N GLY A 259 1.90 -0.86 -10.50
CA GLY A 259 3.26 -1.42 -10.57
C GLY A 259 4.35 -0.35 -10.53
N ALA A 260 4.09 0.84 -11.09
CA ALA A 260 5.05 1.95 -11.17
C ALA A 260 4.90 2.98 -10.03
N LYS A 261 3.65 3.26 -9.63
CA LYS A 261 3.24 4.33 -8.71
C LYS A 261 2.09 3.82 -7.84
N PRO A 262 1.98 4.25 -6.58
CA PRO A 262 0.81 3.90 -5.77
C PRO A 262 -0.49 4.38 -6.41
N VAL A 263 -1.52 3.52 -6.38
CA VAL A 263 -2.91 3.88 -6.70
C VAL A 263 -3.74 3.67 -5.45
N VAL A 264 -4.37 4.74 -4.95
CA VAL A 264 -5.23 4.69 -3.76
C VAL A 264 -6.68 4.86 -4.21
N VAL A 265 -7.56 3.97 -3.76
CA VAL A 265 -9.00 4.05 -4.04
C VAL A 265 -9.75 4.33 -2.74
N PHE A 266 -10.54 5.39 -2.73
CA PHE A 266 -11.45 5.70 -1.63
C PHE A 266 -12.87 5.26 -1.97
N ALA A 267 -13.15 3.98 -1.78
CA ALA A 267 -14.43 3.39 -2.13
C ALA A 267 -15.48 3.69 -1.04
N SER A 268 -16.24 4.77 -1.23
CA SER A 268 -17.32 5.20 -0.34
C SER A 268 -18.67 5.16 -1.04
N GLY A 269 -19.30 3.98 -1.06
CA GLY A 269 -20.60 3.77 -1.69
C GLY A 269 -20.75 2.37 -2.26
N SER A 270 -21.87 2.13 -2.95
CA SER A 270 -22.13 0.87 -3.63
C SER A 270 -21.24 0.70 -4.87
N VAL A 271 -20.70 -0.51 -5.03
CA VAL A 271 -19.93 -0.95 -6.19
C VAL A 271 -20.66 -2.12 -6.82
N ASP A 272 -21.09 -1.96 -8.06
CA ASP A 272 -21.71 -3.05 -8.78
C ASP A 272 -20.70 -4.19 -9.05
N ALA A 273 -21.18 -5.43 -9.01
CA ALA A 273 -20.39 -6.61 -9.32
C ALA A 273 -19.57 -6.43 -10.60
N SER A 274 -20.18 -5.92 -11.66
CA SER A 274 -19.60 -5.83 -12.99
C SER A 274 -18.37 -4.95 -13.12
N VAL A 275 -18.11 -4.13 -12.12
CA VAL A 275 -16.97 -3.20 -12.09
C VAL A 275 -16.09 -3.40 -10.86
N LEU A 276 -16.34 -4.43 -10.05
CA LEU A 276 -15.53 -4.73 -8.87
C LEU A 276 -14.06 -4.96 -9.24
N GLY A 277 -13.77 -5.56 -10.40
CA GLY A 277 -12.40 -5.76 -10.88
C GLY A 277 -11.62 -4.46 -11.08
N ILE A 278 -12.28 -3.34 -11.41
CA ILE A 278 -11.65 -2.02 -11.53
C ILE A 278 -11.13 -1.57 -10.16
N VAL A 279 -11.93 -1.76 -9.11
CA VAL A 279 -11.55 -1.39 -7.73
C VAL A 279 -10.42 -2.28 -7.21
N LEU A 280 -10.53 -3.60 -7.43
CA LEU A 280 -9.56 -4.59 -6.94
C LEU A 280 -8.24 -4.59 -7.73
N SER A 281 -8.20 -3.97 -8.91
CA SER A 281 -6.97 -3.79 -9.69
C SER A 281 -6.00 -2.75 -9.11
N THR A 282 -6.21 -2.29 -7.87
CA THR A 282 -5.40 -1.26 -7.20
C THR A 282 -4.71 -1.83 -5.95
N ALA A 283 -3.56 -1.26 -5.53
CA ALA A 283 -2.84 -1.77 -4.34
C ALA A 283 -3.40 -1.26 -3.01
N GLU A 284 -4.17 -0.17 -2.99
CA GLU A 284 -4.53 0.48 -1.72
C GLU A 284 -6.02 0.82 -1.74
N LEU A 285 -6.86 -0.20 -1.57
CA LEU A 285 -8.31 -0.06 -1.44
C LEU A 285 -8.71 0.33 -0.01
N ILE A 286 -9.12 1.58 0.15
CA ILE A 286 -9.66 2.13 1.40
C ILE A 286 -11.19 2.19 1.29
N THR A 287 -11.88 1.56 2.23
CA THR A 287 -13.35 1.52 2.24
C THR A 287 -13.94 2.34 3.40
N THR A 288 -15.21 2.71 3.28
CA THR A 288 -15.98 3.40 4.34
C THR A 288 -17.20 2.58 4.75
N GLU A 289 -17.93 3.00 5.79
CA GLU A 289 -19.16 2.34 6.24
C GLU A 289 -20.26 2.25 5.16
N TYR A 290 -20.16 3.07 4.10
CA TYR A 290 -21.08 3.04 2.96
C TYR A 290 -20.66 2.05 1.87
N PHE A 291 -19.46 1.49 1.96
CA PHE A 291 -19.01 0.52 0.98
C PHE A 291 -19.90 -0.73 1.02
N SER A 292 -20.43 -1.08 -0.15
CA SER A 292 -21.12 -2.34 -0.34
C SER A 292 -20.95 -2.82 -1.77
N THR A 293 -20.86 -4.13 -1.96
CA THR A 293 -20.98 -4.74 -3.28
C THR A 293 -21.85 -5.98 -3.21
N ARG A 294 -22.75 -6.12 -4.17
CA ARG A 294 -23.57 -7.31 -4.36
C ARG A 294 -23.03 -8.03 -5.58
N LEU A 295 -22.61 -9.28 -5.41
CA LEU A 295 -22.04 -10.09 -6.50
C LEU A 295 -23.10 -10.63 -7.47
N PHE A 296 -24.37 -10.41 -7.14
CA PHE A 296 -25.52 -10.81 -7.92
C PHE A 296 -26.49 -9.63 -8.05
N PRO A 297 -27.04 -9.40 -9.24
CA PRO A 297 -28.18 -8.50 -9.38
C PRO A 297 -29.39 -9.08 -8.68
N GLU A 298 -30.28 -8.21 -8.19
CA GLU A 298 -31.57 -8.64 -7.62
C GLU A 298 -32.42 -9.42 -8.64
N ASN A 299 -32.23 -9.15 -9.94
CA ASN A 299 -32.83 -9.90 -11.04
C ASN A 299 -31.76 -10.69 -11.81
N VAL A 300 -31.68 -12.00 -11.57
CA VAL A 300 -30.87 -12.93 -12.40
C VAL A 300 -31.33 -12.92 -13.87
N ALA A 301 -32.51 -12.37 -14.14
CA ALA A 301 -33.06 -12.16 -15.49
C ALA A 301 -32.50 -10.91 -16.20
N ASP A 302 -31.84 -9.97 -15.50
CA ASP A 302 -31.24 -8.82 -16.15
C ASP A 302 -29.97 -9.26 -16.89
N GLU A 303 -30.09 -9.34 -18.21
CA GLU A 303 -29.12 -9.84 -19.20
C GLU A 303 -27.82 -9.04 -19.30
N GLY A 304 -27.38 -8.33 -18.25
CA GLY A 304 -26.21 -7.45 -18.30
C GLY A 304 -25.20 -7.64 -17.16
N SER A 305 -25.42 -8.55 -16.24
CA SER A 305 -24.58 -8.70 -15.05
C SER A 305 -23.29 -9.46 -15.33
N ALA A 306 -22.15 -8.95 -14.87
CA ALA A 306 -20.89 -9.68 -14.98
C ALA A 306 -20.95 -11.01 -14.21
N VAL A 307 -20.53 -12.03 -14.93
CA VAL A 307 -20.73 -13.43 -14.54
C VAL A 307 -19.65 -13.87 -13.58
N VAL A 308 -18.43 -13.35 -13.72
CA VAL A 308 -17.28 -13.69 -12.87
C VAL A 308 -16.41 -12.45 -12.65
N PRO A 309 -16.91 -11.42 -11.94
CA PRO A 309 -16.16 -10.18 -11.81
C PRO A 309 -14.89 -10.37 -10.98
N ALA A 310 -13.79 -9.72 -11.39
CA ALA A 310 -12.52 -9.74 -10.68
C ALA A 310 -11.97 -11.16 -10.45
N LEU A 311 -12.11 -12.02 -11.46
CA LEU A 311 -11.83 -13.45 -11.36
C LEU A 311 -10.41 -13.75 -10.83
N PHE A 312 -9.43 -13.00 -11.32
CA PHE A 312 -8.04 -13.17 -10.88
C PHE A 312 -7.86 -12.88 -9.39
N ASP A 313 -8.48 -11.81 -8.88
CA ASP A 313 -8.37 -11.39 -7.49
C ASP A 313 -9.02 -12.41 -6.55
N TRP A 314 -10.16 -12.97 -6.96
CA TRP A 314 -10.81 -14.06 -6.24
C TRP A 314 -9.98 -15.34 -6.24
N ALA A 315 -9.38 -15.69 -7.38
CA ALA A 315 -8.60 -16.92 -7.53
C ALA A 315 -7.32 -16.92 -6.68
N HIS A 316 -6.70 -15.75 -6.51
CA HIS A 316 -5.42 -15.59 -5.79
C HIS A 316 -5.58 -15.05 -4.37
N LEU A 317 -6.83 -14.96 -3.89
CA LEU A 317 -7.10 -14.54 -2.53
C LEU A 317 -6.54 -15.55 -1.52
N ALA A 318 -5.83 -15.07 -0.49
CA ALA A 318 -5.34 -15.88 0.62
C ALA A 318 -6.47 -16.27 1.62
N ALA A 319 -7.60 -16.73 1.09
CA ALA A 319 -8.73 -17.21 1.87
C ALA A 319 -8.65 -18.73 2.09
N GLU A 320 -9.41 -19.23 3.05
CA GLU A 320 -9.55 -20.68 3.24
C GLU A 320 -10.33 -21.27 2.07
N GLN A 321 -9.89 -22.44 1.60
CA GLN A 321 -10.47 -23.13 0.45
C GLN A 321 -11.98 -23.30 0.64
N GLY A 322 -12.78 -23.01 -0.40
CA GLY A 322 -14.24 -23.03 -0.33
C GLY A 322 -14.89 -21.70 0.06
N THR A 323 -14.16 -20.78 0.73
CA THR A 323 -14.71 -19.48 1.13
C THR A 323 -15.07 -18.62 -0.07
N VAL A 324 -14.20 -18.59 -1.08
CA VAL A 324 -14.40 -17.81 -2.30
C VAL A 324 -15.54 -18.38 -3.13
N GLU A 325 -15.59 -19.71 -3.27
CA GLU A 325 -16.67 -20.43 -3.95
C GLU A 325 -18.03 -20.08 -3.33
N TYR A 326 -18.12 -20.11 -1.99
CA TYR A 326 -19.32 -19.71 -1.27
C TYR A 326 -19.71 -18.25 -1.53
N ILE A 327 -18.76 -17.32 -1.43
CA ILE A 327 -19.01 -15.89 -1.66
C ILE A 327 -19.53 -15.65 -3.08
N LEU A 328 -18.82 -16.19 -4.07
CA LEU A 328 -19.16 -16.02 -5.49
C LEU A 328 -20.46 -16.73 -5.85
N CYS A 329 -20.93 -17.71 -5.08
CA CYS A 329 -22.11 -18.48 -5.42
C CYS A 329 -23.34 -18.16 -4.54
N ARG A 330 -23.24 -17.16 -3.65
CA ARG A 330 -24.31 -16.75 -2.75
C ARG A 330 -25.01 -15.46 -3.24
N PRO A 331 -26.26 -15.51 -3.72
CA PRO A 331 -26.92 -14.38 -4.36
C PRO A 331 -27.29 -13.21 -3.45
N ASP A 332 -27.63 -13.49 -2.19
CA ASP A 332 -28.08 -12.48 -1.24
C ASP A 332 -26.92 -11.83 -0.46
N LEU A 333 -25.68 -12.27 -0.69
CA LEU A 333 -24.53 -11.80 0.07
C LEU A 333 -24.11 -10.41 -0.40
N VAL A 334 -24.38 -9.43 0.45
CA VAL A 334 -23.79 -8.09 0.36
C VAL A 334 -22.44 -8.10 1.06
N LEU A 335 -21.36 -7.92 0.30
CA LEU A 335 -20.03 -7.73 0.87
C LEU A 335 -19.87 -6.27 1.30
N ARG A 336 -19.62 -6.03 2.58
CA ARG A 336 -19.32 -4.69 3.11
C ARG A 336 -17.83 -4.57 3.42
N SER A 337 -17.41 -3.41 3.92
CA SER A 337 -16.02 -3.19 4.37
C SER A 337 -15.49 -4.26 5.30
N SER A 338 -16.32 -4.73 6.25
CA SER A 338 -15.95 -5.79 7.20
C SER A 338 -15.57 -7.08 6.48
N GLU A 339 -16.33 -7.47 5.46
CA GLU A 339 -16.08 -8.65 4.65
C GLU A 339 -14.80 -8.47 3.81
N LEU A 340 -14.63 -7.33 3.13
CA LEU A 340 -13.43 -7.08 2.31
C LEU A 340 -12.16 -7.04 3.16
N ALA A 341 -12.20 -6.39 4.33
CA ALA A 341 -11.08 -6.36 5.26
C ALA A 341 -10.75 -7.76 5.80
N ALA A 342 -11.77 -8.55 6.17
CA ALA A 342 -11.61 -9.92 6.61
C ALA A 342 -11.03 -10.86 5.55
N LEU A 343 -11.29 -10.57 4.28
CA LEU A 343 -10.78 -11.30 3.12
C LEU A 343 -9.38 -10.82 2.71
N GLY A 344 -8.90 -9.67 3.21
CA GLY A 344 -7.64 -9.06 2.77
C GLY A 344 -7.73 -8.34 1.43
N LEU A 345 -8.95 -8.03 0.96
CA LEU A 345 -9.18 -7.26 -0.27
C LEU A 345 -9.15 -5.74 -0.02
N SER A 346 -9.44 -5.30 1.21
CA SER A 346 -9.31 -3.90 1.62
C SER A 346 -8.08 -3.71 2.51
N HIS A 347 -7.35 -2.63 2.25
CA HIS A 347 -6.12 -2.26 2.95
C HIS A 347 -6.37 -1.36 4.15
N GLY A 348 -7.51 -0.67 4.19
CA GLY A 348 -7.89 0.21 5.29
C GLY A 348 -9.39 0.47 5.31
N PHE A 349 -9.90 0.75 6.50
CA PHE A 349 -11.25 1.23 6.70
C PHE A 349 -11.19 2.61 7.34
N ILE A 350 -11.78 3.61 6.69
CA ILE A 350 -11.82 4.98 7.21
C ILE A 350 -13.29 5.37 7.29
N ALA A 351 -13.72 5.79 8.48
CA ALA A 351 -15.08 6.30 8.64
C ALA A 351 -15.28 7.49 7.69
N HIS A 352 -16.43 7.58 7.00
CA HIS A 352 -16.66 8.59 5.97
C HIS A 352 -16.43 10.02 6.49
N ARG A 353 -16.79 10.30 7.74
CA ARG A 353 -16.53 11.59 8.41
C ARG A 353 -15.04 11.97 8.54
N LYS A 354 -14.12 11.01 8.41
CA LYS A 354 -12.66 11.19 8.45
C LYS A 354 -12.03 11.16 7.05
N LEU A 355 -12.81 10.91 6.00
CA LEU A 355 -12.30 10.69 4.65
C LEU A 355 -11.55 11.90 4.13
N GLU A 356 -12.06 13.11 4.38
CA GLU A 356 -11.41 14.36 3.96
C GLU A 356 -10.05 14.54 4.64
N GLY A 357 -9.97 14.40 5.97
CA GLY A 357 -8.71 14.48 6.70
C GLY A 357 -7.71 13.38 6.31
N ALA A 358 -8.19 12.17 6.04
CA ALA A 358 -7.36 11.08 5.51
C ALA A 358 -6.80 11.41 4.12
N MET A 359 -7.62 12.00 3.25
CA MET A 359 -7.20 12.44 1.92
C MET A 359 -6.13 13.53 2.02
N GLU A 360 -6.29 14.53 2.89
CA GLU A 360 -5.26 15.56 3.13
C GLU A 360 -3.93 14.95 3.59
N ARG A 361 -3.95 14.01 4.56
CA ARG A 361 -2.74 13.31 5.01
C ARG A 361 -2.08 12.48 3.90
N ILE A 362 -2.89 11.82 3.08
CA ILE A 362 -2.40 11.05 1.93
C ILE A 362 -1.74 11.98 0.90
N LEU A 363 -2.32 13.14 0.62
CA LEU A 363 -1.74 14.13 -0.28
C LEU A 363 -0.40 14.66 0.24
N MET A 364 -0.30 14.92 1.55
CA MET A 364 0.98 15.29 2.19
C MET A 364 2.00 14.15 2.12
N ALA A 365 1.57 12.91 2.35
CA ALA A 365 2.43 11.73 2.26
C ALA A 365 2.91 11.44 0.83
N ALA A 366 2.15 11.83 -0.18
CA ALA A 366 2.52 11.69 -1.59
C ALA A 366 3.74 12.56 -1.97
N SER A 367 4.08 13.58 -1.17
CA SER A 367 5.32 14.35 -1.34
C SER A 367 6.59 13.54 -1.02
N CYS A 368 6.45 12.36 -0.42
CA CYS A 368 7.56 11.44 -0.20
C CYS A 368 8.02 10.83 -1.54
N PRO A 369 9.30 10.94 -1.91
CA PRO A 369 9.79 10.39 -3.18
C PRO A 369 9.82 8.85 -3.18
N PRO A 370 9.69 8.20 -4.35
CA PRO A 370 9.92 6.77 -4.49
C PRO A 370 11.33 6.35 -4.01
N PRO A 371 11.50 5.15 -3.44
CA PRO A 371 10.51 4.09 -3.26
C PRO A 371 9.65 4.23 -1.98
N HIS A 372 9.88 5.28 -1.17
CA HIS A 372 9.28 5.41 0.17
C HIS A 372 7.83 5.87 0.17
N THR A 373 7.33 6.39 -0.97
CA THR A 373 5.95 6.89 -1.13
C THR A 373 4.91 5.91 -0.61
N ARG A 374 4.96 4.63 -1.03
CA ARG A 374 3.97 3.63 -0.59
C ARG A 374 3.98 3.42 0.93
N GLY A 375 5.17 3.40 1.55
CA GLY A 375 5.30 3.28 3.00
C GLY A 375 4.74 4.51 3.75
N ALA A 376 4.96 5.72 3.21
CA ALA A 376 4.41 6.94 3.76
C ALA A 376 2.87 6.98 3.66
N LEU A 377 2.32 6.62 2.50
CA LEU A 377 0.87 6.55 2.27
C LEU A 377 0.19 5.57 3.24
N ARG A 378 0.77 4.38 3.43
CA ARG A 378 0.27 3.39 4.39
C ARG A 378 0.21 3.95 5.81
N LYS A 379 1.27 4.60 6.26
CA LYS A 379 1.27 5.25 7.58
C LYS A 379 0.18 6.32 7.67
N ALA A 380 0.03 7.15 6.64
CA ALA A 380 -0.93 8.24 6.61
C ALA A 380 -2.38 7.74 6.78
N TYR A 381 -2.79 6.70 6.05
CA TYR A 381 -4.16 6.18 6.18
C TYR A 381 -4.36 5.23 7.37
N VAL A 382 -3.31 4.55 7.84
CA VAL A 382 -3.38 3.67 9.03
C VAL A 382 -3.70 4.50 10.28
N VAL A 383 -3.18 5.72 10.40
CA VAL A 383 -3.49 6.64 11.50
C VAL A 383 -4.99 6.98 11.56
N GLU A 384 -5.65 7.08 10.40
CA GLU A 384 -7.09 7.36 10.33
C GLU A 384 -7.96 6.10 10.31
N SER A 385 -7.33 4.93 10.18
CA SER A 385 -8.04 3.66 10.06
C SER A 385 -8.80 3.34 11.34
N SER A 386 -10.00 2.78 11.16
CA SER A 386 -10.88 2.34 12.23
C SER A 386 -11.24 0.87 12.03
N TYR A 387 -11.78 0.22 13.06
CA TYR A 387 -12.27 -1.15 12.92
C TYR A 387 -13.59 -1.16 12.11
N PRO A 388 -13.68 -1.89 10.98
CA PRO A 388 -14.89 -1.93 10.14
C PRO A 388 -16.05 -2.73 10.76
N GLY A 389 -15.83 -3.39 11.90
CA GLY A 389 -16.80 -4.32 12.49
C GLY A 389 -16.51 -5.78 12.14
N PRO A 390 -17.24 -6.72 12.75
CA PRO A 390 -17.06 -8.14 12.52
C PRO A 390 -17.60 -8.58 11.15
N SER A 391 -16.89 -9.46 10.47
CA SER A 391 -17.32 -10.05 9.20
C SER A 391 -18.32 -11.18 9.42
N LYS A 392 -19.42 -11.17 8.65
CA LYS A 392 -20.42 -12.26 8.69
C LYS A 392 -19.86 -13.58 8.18
N VAL A 393 -19.04 -13.52 7.11
CA VAL A 393 -18.43 -14.71 6.50
C VAL A 393 -17.47 -15.39 7.47
N GLN A 394 -16.76 -14.62 8.31
CA GLN A 394 -15.85 -15.19 9.30
C GLN A 394 -16.54 -16.06 10.34
N VAL A 395 -17.81 -15.79 10.69
CA VAL A 395 -18.57 -16.56 11.67
C VAL A 395 -18.76 -18.01 11.22
N TRP A 396 -18.98 -18.22 9.92
CA TRP A 396 -19.25 -19.55 9.34
C TRP A 396 -18.06 -20.11 8.57
N ARG A 397 -16.89 -19.46 8.61
CA ARG A 397 -15.74 -19.77 7.76
C ARG A 397 -15.35 -21.25 7.77
N ARG A 398 -15.28 -21.87 8.95
CA ARG A 398 -14.91 -23.29 9.09
C ARG A 398 -15.94 -24.22 8.46
N GLU A 399 -17.22 -23.96 8.70
CA GLU A 399 -18.31 -24.76 8.13
C GLU A 399 -18.37 -24.59 6.61
N ILE A 400 -18.23 -23.35 6.13
CA ILE A 400 -18.15 -23.05 4.69
C ILE A 400 -17.00 -23.83 4.07
N ALA A 401 -15.81 -23.81 4.67
CA ALA A 401 -14.66 -24.56 4.17
C ALA A 401 -14.91 -26.07 4.13
N GLU A 402 -15.55 -26.63 5.17
CA GLU A 402 -15.89 -28.06 5.23
C GLU A 402 -16.73 -28.52 4.02
N TYR A 403 -17.76 -27.74 3.64
CA TYR A 403 -18.65 -28.12 2.54
C TYR A 403 -18.17 -27.67 1.16
N PHE A 404 -17.53 -26.50 1.06
CA PHE A 404 -17.14 -25.91 -0.23
C PHE A 404 -15.70 -26.24 -0.64
N ALA A 405 -14.80 -26.66 0.25
CA ALA A 405 -13.45 -27.06 -0.16
C ALA A 405 -13.42 -28.29 -1.10
N PRO A 406 -14.28 -29.32 -0.90
CA PRO A 406 -14.38 -30.43 -1.86
C PRO A 406 -14.85 -30.00 -3.26
N LEU A 407 -15.71 -28.97 -3.32
CA LEU A 407 -16.15 -28.36 -4.57
C LEU A 407 -14.99 -27.59 -5.22
N ALA A 408 -14.26 -26.80 -4.44
CA ALA A 408 -13.08 -26.06 -4.87
C ALA A 408 -12.00 -26.95 -5.49
N SER A 409 -11.81 -28.16 -4.95
CA SER A 409 -10.84 -29.15 -5.45
C SER A 409 -11.35 -29.99 -6.63
N GLY A 410 -12.62 -29.87 -7.01
CA GLY A 410 -13.25 -30.70 -8.03
C GLY A 410 -13.52 -32.14 -7.59
N SER A 411 -13.34 -32.46 -6.30
CA SER A 411 -13.63 -33.79 -5.74
C SER A 411 -15.13 -34.06 -5.59
N LYS A 412 -15.96 -33.03 -5.71
CA LYS A 412 -17.40 -33.08 -5.47
C LYS A 412 -18.16 -32.23 -6.49
N SER A 413 -19.32 -32.69 -6.94
CA SER A 413 -20.18 -31.93 -7.85
C SER A 413 -21.04 -30.90 -7.11
N VAL A 414 -21.62 -29.96 -7.88
CA VAL A 414 -22.59 -29.00 -7.34
C VAL A 414 -23.84 -29.71 -6.79
N ASP A 415 -24.29 -30.79 -7.43
CA ASP A 415 -25.49 -31.53 -7.00
C ASP A 415 -25.24 -32.29 -5.69
N ASP A 416 -24.05 -32.85 -5.51
CA ASP A 416 -23.65 -33.45 -4.22
C ASP A 416 -23.62 -32.38 -3.11
N LEU A 417 -23.16 -31.16 -3.43
CA LEU A 417 -23.14 -30.06 -2.49
C LEU A 417 -24.55 -29.62 -2.10
N ILE A 418 -25.46 -29.51 -3.06
CA ILE A 418 -26.87 -29.20 -2.80
C ILE A 418 -27.48 -30.25 -1.86
N CYS A 419 -27.23 -31.54 -2.10
CA CYS A 419 -27.75 -32.62 -1.25
C CYS A 419 -27.27 -32.47 0.21
N GLU A 420 -25.97 -32.24 0.42
CA GLU A 420 -25.41 -32.08 1.77
C GLU A 420 -25.88 -30.79 2.47
N LEU A 421 -25.92 -29.66 1.76
CA LEU A 421 -26.39 -28.40 2.33
C LEU A 421 -27.89 -28.44 2.67
N THR A 422 -28.68 -29.21 1.92
CA THR A 422 -30.10 -29.46 2.24
C THR A 422 -30.23 -30.23 3.55
N ALA A 423 -29.36 -31.21 3.79
CA ALA A 423 -29.35 -31.98 5.03
C ALA A 423 -28.90 -31.16 6.26
N LEU A 424 -28.08 -30.12 6.04
CA LEU A 424 -27.53 -29.27 7.10
C LEU A 424 -28.61 -28.41 7.80
N ASN A 425 -29.70 -28.07 7.11
CA ASN A 425 -30.84 -27.31 7.63
C ASN A 425 -30.44 -26.03 8.40
N LYS A 426 -29.53 -25.25 7.81
CA LYS A 426 -29.08 -23.95 8.35
C LYS A 426 -29.57 -22.80 7.46
N PRO A 427 -29.95 -21.65 8.03
CA PRO A 427 -30.48 -20.52 7.25
C PRO A 427 -29.55 -20.03 6.13
N TRP A 428 -28.23 -20.02 6.36
CA TRP A 428 -27.26 -19.59 5.35
C TRP A 428 -27.12 -20.60 4.19
N ALA A 429 -27.36 -21.89 4.45
CA ALA A 429 -27.24 -22.96 3.47
C ALA A 429 -28.51 -23.05 2.61
N GLU A 430 -29.68 -22.83 3.20
CA GLU A 430 -30.98 -22.79 2.51
C GLU A 430 -31.00 -21.80 1.35
N GLN A 431 -30.41 -20.61 1.55
CA GLN A 431 -30.34 -19.58 0.51
C GLN A 431 -29.49 -20.00 -0.69
N TYR A 432 -28.36 -20.65 -0.43
CA TYR A 432 -27.52 -21.21 -1.49
C TYR A 432 -28.25 -22.33 -2.22
N VAL A 433 -28.88 -23.26 -1.48
CA VAL A 433 -29.63 -24.38 -2.05
C VAL A 433 -30.77 -23.88 -2.93
N ALA A 434 -31.56 -22.92 -2.47
CA ALA A 434 -32.65 -22.34 -3.24
C ALA A 434 -32.18 -21.76 -4.58
N PHE A 435 -31.04 -21.08 -4.58
CA PHE A 435 -30.44 -20.52 -5.79
C PHE A 435 -29.88 -21.61 -6.73
N ALA A 436 -29.02 -22.47 -6.21
CA ALA A 436 -28.35 -23.52 -6.97
C ALA A 436 -29.29 -24.65 -7.42
N ALA A 437 -30.49 -24.77 -6.85
CA ALA A 437 -31.51 -25.73 -7.30
C ALA A 437 -32.18 -25.31 -8.61
N SER A 438 -32.22 -24.00 -8.91
CA SER A 438 -32.71 -23.50 -10.20
C SER A 438 -31.74 -23.85 -11.33
N GLU A 439 -32.23 -24.13 -12.54
CA GLU A 439 -31.39 -24.48 -13.70
C GLU A 439 -30.34 -23.38 -13.99
N LYS A 440 -30.78 -22.14 -14.17
CA LYS A 440 -29.91 -20.99 -14.42
C LYS A 440 -28.94 -20.72 -13.26
N GLY A 441 -29.39 -20.87 -12.01
CA GLY A 441 -28.52 -20.73 -10.85
C GLY A 441 -27.44 -21.81 -10.80
N ARG A 442 -27.80 -23.07 -11.08
CA ARG A 442 -26.87 -24.20 -11.16
C ARG A 442 -25.80 -23.96 -12.22
N GLU A 443 -26.19 -23.54 -13.42
CA GLU A 443 -25.26 -23.22 -14.51
C GLU A 443 -24.28 -22.11 -14.12
N LEU A 444 -24.78 -21.03 -13.49
CA LEU A 444 -23.94 -19.93 -13.04
C LEU A 444 -22.93 -20.36 -11.98
N VAL A 445 -23.36 -21.19 -11.02
CA VAL A 445 -22.50 -21.75 -9.98
C VAL A 445 -21.40 -22.61 -10.62
N GLN A 446 -21.76 -23.53 -11.51
CA GLN A 446 -20.80 -24.39 -12.21
C GLN A 446 -19.79 -23.57 -13.00
N LEU A 447 -20.25 -22.55 -13.73
CA LEU A 447 -19.41 -21.64 -14.49
C LEU A 447 -18.42 -20.88 -13.61
N ARG A 448 -18.89 -20.28 -12.49
CA ARG A 448 -18.03 -19.55 -11.55
C ARG A 448 -16.97 -20.44 -10.92
N ILE A 449 -17.33 -21.66 -10.52
CA ILE A 449 -16.39 -22.61 -9.92
C ILE A 449 -15.34 -23.04 -10.94
N ALA A 450 -15.76 -23.42 -12.14
CA ALA A 450 -14.85 -23.85 -13.19
C ALA A 450 -13.90 -22.71 -13.61
N ALA A 451 -14.40 -21.47 -13.71
CA ALA A 451 -13.61 -20.29 -13.99
C ALA A 451 -12.58 -20.03 -12.89
N LEU A 452 -13.00 -20.12 -11.62
CA LEU A 452 -12.13 -19.90 -10.46
C LEU A 452 -11.02 -20.95 -10.37
N GLN A 453 -11.36 -22.24 -10.56
CA GLN A 453 -10.39 -23.33 -10.58
C GLN A 453 -9.33 -23.13 -11.65
N ARG A 454 -9.74 -22.69 -12.84
CA ARG A 454 -8.81 -22.43 -13.94
C ARG A 454 -7.97 -21.18 -13.69
N ALA A 455 -8.57 -20.11 -13.17
CA ALA A 455 -7.86 -18.87 -12.89
C ALA A 455 -6.76 -19.00 -11.82
N ARG A 456 -6.87 -19.95 -10.89
CA ARG A 456 -5.83 -20.22 -9.86
C ARG A 456 -4.46 -20.58 -10.42
N THR A 457 -4.39 -21.07 -11.65
CA THR A 457 -3.13 -21.48 -12.30
C THR A 457 -2.72 -20.53 -13.42
N LEU A 458 -3.42 -19.40 -13.59
CA LEU A 458 -3.23 -18.50 -14.71
C LEU A 458 -2.66 -17.16 -14.27
N GLU A 459 -1.93 -16.54 -15.18
CA GLU A 459 -1.53 -15.15 -15.05
C GLU A 459 -2.74 -14.21 -15.19
N PHE A 460 -2.54 -12.96 -14.78
CA PHE A 460 -3.60 -11.95 -14.76
C PHE A 460 -4.26 -11.74 -16.13
N SER A 461 -3.46 -11.63 -17.19
CA SER A 461 -3.94 -11.44 -18.57
C SER A 461 -4.85 -12.60 -19.01
N SER A 462 -4.42 -13.84 -18.81
CA SER A 462 -5.21 -15.03 -19.16
C SER A 462 -6.46 -15.20 -18.30
N ALA A 463 -6.43 -14.79 -17.03
CA ALA A 463 -7.61 -14.77 -16.19
C ALA A 463 -8.66 -13.75 -16.68
N LEU A 464 -8.21 -12.57 -17.14
CA LEU A 464 -9.09 -11.58 -17.77
C LEU A 464 -9.71 -12.07 -19.08
N GLU A 465 -8.96 -12.85 -19.88
CA GLU A 465 -9.52 -13.49 -21.08
C GLU A 465 -10.65 -14.45 -20.72
N ILE A 466 -10.50 -15.24 -19.65
CA ILE A 466 -11.56 -16.12 -19.16
C ILE A 466 -12.75 -15.31 -18.66
N GLU A 467 -12.51 -14.26 -17.86
CA GLU A 467 -13.56 -13.37 -17.36
C GLU A 467 -14.36 -12.77 -18.53
N PHE A 468 -13.68 -12.28 -19.57
CA PHE A 468 -14.32 -11.76 -20.78
C PHE A 468 -15.14 -12.82 -21.50
N ASN A 469 -14.53 -13.95 -21.85
CA ASN A 469 -15.18 -14.99 -22.65
C ASN A 469 -16.36 -15.62 -21.89
N ALA A 470 -16.25 -15.80 -20.57
CA ALA A 470 -17.33 -16.31 -19.72
C ALA A 470 -18.50 -15.32 -19.65
N ALA A 471 -18.22 -14.03 -19.48
CA ALA A 471 -19.26 -13.00 -19.49
C ALA A 471 -19.95 -12.93 -20.87
N GLN A 472 -19.18 -12.99 -21.96
CA GLN A 472 -19.72 -12.94 -23.32
C GLN A 472 -20.61 -14.15 -23.64
N ALA A 473 -20.16 -15.36 -23.32
CA ALA A 473 -20.92 -16.58 -23.55
C ALA A 473 -22.24 -16.59 -22.78
N TRP A 474 -22.23 -16.12 -21.53
CA TRP A 474 -23.44 -15.97 -20.73
C TRP A 474 -24.41 -14.94 -21.28
N LEU A 475 -23.91 -13.78 -21.74
CA LEU A 475 -24.72 -12.73 -22.35
C LEU A 475 -25.46 -13.23 -23.61
N TRP A 476 -24.85 -14.15 -24.36
CA TRP A 476 -25.42 -14.67 -25.60
C TRP A 476 -26.16 -16.01 -25.45
N GLY A 477 -26.26 -16.56 -24.24
CA GLY A 477 -26.87 -17.87 -24.01
C GLY A 477 -26.11 -19.03 -24.66
N ASP A 478 -24.84 -18.82 -25.00
CA ASP A 478 -23.95 -19.89 -25.44
C ASP A 478 -23.61 -20.79 -24.25
N ASN A 479 -23.12 -22.01 -24.52
CA ASN A 479 -22.65 -22.91 -23.47
C ASN A 479 -21.40 -22.33 -22.77
N ALA A 480 -21.63 -21.53 -21.74
CA ALA A 480 -20.60 -20.78 -21.03
C ALA A 480 -19.61 -21.70 -20.28
N THR A 481 -19.98 -22.95 -19.99
CA THR A 481 -19.12 -23.89 -19.25
C THR A 481 -17.93 -24.40 -20.05
N ALA A 482 -17.88 -24.19 -21.37
CA ALA A 482 -16.73 -24.59 -22.18
C ALA A 482 -15.44 -23.83 -21.80
N LEU A 483 -15.57 -22.60 -21.25
CA LEU A 483 -14.46 -21.74 -20.79
C LEU A 483 -13.27 -21.66 -21.76
N GLU A 484 -13.48 -21.90 -23.06
CA GLU A 484 -12.43 -21.82 -24.06
C GLU A 484 -12.06 -20.35 -24.29
N ILE A 485 -10.75 -20.08 -24.39
CA ILE A 485 -10.26 -18.75 -24.75
C ILE A 485 -10.51 -18.59 -26.25
N LYS A 486 -11.65 -17.98 -26.60
CA LYS A 486 -12.04 -17.74 -27.99
C LYS A 486 -11.48 -16.42 -28.51
N THR A 487 -11.50 -15.39 -27.66
CA THR A 487 -10.97 -14.06 -27.98
C THR A 487 -9.74 -13.76 -27.11
N PRO A 488 -8.55 -13.64 -27.70
CA PRO A 488 -7.34 -13.27 -26.96
C PRO A 488 -7.37 -11.79 -26.55
N LEU A 489 -6.65 -11.45 -25.48
CA LEU A 489 -6.63 -10.11 -24.91
C LEU A 489 -6.11 -9.05 -25.89
N SER A 490 -5.16 -9.42 -26.75
CA SER A 490 -4.64 -8.54 -27.80
C SER A 490 -5.73 -8.08 -28.76
N THR A 491 -6.70 -8.94 -29.09
CA THR A 491 -7.87 -8.59 -29.91
C THR A 491 -8.83 -7.69 -29.14
N ILE A 492 -9.09 -8.00 -27.86
CA ILE A 492 -9.94 -7.17 -26.98
C ILE A 492 -9.43 -5.73 -26.92
N LEU A 493 -8.12 -5.55 -26.74
CA LEU A 493 -7.49 -4.23 -26.62
C LEU A 493 -7.39 -3.49 -27.97
N ALA A 494 -7.25 -4.20 -29.09
CA ALA A 494 -7.17 -3.60 -30.42
C ALA A 494 -8.49 -2.96 -30.89
N GLU A 495 -9.62 -3.42 -30.35
CA GLU A 495 -10.97 -2.98 -30.72
C GLU A 495 -11.50 -1.82 -29.86
N LEU A 496 -10.74 -1.37 -28.86
CA LEU A 496 -11.13 -0.22 -28.06
C LEU A 496 -11.23 1.05 -28.94
N PRO A 497 -12.20 1.94 -28.69
CA PRO A 497 -12.29 3.21 -29.39
C PRO A 497 -10.94 3.91 -29.34
N LYS A 498 -10.35 4.20 -30.50
CA LYS A 498 -9.17 5.04 -30.56
C LYS A 498 -9.53 6.38 -29.90
N PRO A 499 -8.66 6.92 -29.03
CA PRO A 499 -8.98 8.13 -28.28
C PRO A 499 -9.47 9.23 -29.22
N ALA A 500 -10.51 9.95 -28.81
CA ALA A 500 -10.91 11.18 -29.49
C ALA A 500 -9.66 12.05 -29.56
N LYS A 501 -9.23 12.41 -30.78
CA LYS A 501 -7.95 13.09 -31.03
C LYS A 501 -7.69 14.15 -29.96
N ALA A 502 -6.73 13.87 -29.08
CA ALA A 502 -6.00 14.93 -28.41
C ALA A 502 -5.45 15.82 -29.53
N GLU A 503 -5.62 17.14 -29.40
CA GLU A 503 -4.96 18.10 -30.29
C GLU A 503 -3.50 17.67 -30.48
N ASP A 504 -3.00 17.76 -31.71
CA ASP A 504 -1.66 17.33 -32.13
C ASP A 504 -0.57 17.94 -31.22
N THR A 505 -0.36 17.35 -30.04
CA THR A 505 0.93 17.36 -29.39
C THR A 505 1.77 16.48 -30.29
N ASN A 506 2.64 17.13 -31.07
CA ASN A 506 3.71 16.47 -31.79
C ASN A 506 4.19 15.28 -30.96
N PRO A 507 4.27 14.06 -31.51
CA PRO A 507 5.05 13.03 -30.85
C PRO A 507 6.42 13.66 -30.67
N LEU A 508 6.76 14.02 -29.43
CA LEU A 508 8.13 14.30 -29.10
C LEU A 508 8.83 13.00 -29.45
N GLU A 509 9.61 13.03 -30.53
CA GLU A 509 10.78 12.18 -30.67
C GLU A 509 11.61 12.44 -29.42
N VAL A 510 11.25 11.77 -28.34
CA VAL A 510 12.15 11.53 -27.25
C VAL A 510 13.17 10.61 -27.89
N GLU A 511 14.30 11.18 -28.29
CA GLU A 511 15.55 10.44 -28.30
C GLU A 511 15.66 9.85 -26.89
N ILE A 512 15.14 8.63 -26.71
CA ILE A 512 15.56 7.78 -25.62
C ILE A 512 17.07 7.71 -25.80
N PRO A 513 17.88 8.21 -24.86
CA PRO A 513 19.30 8.01 -24.96
C PRO A 513 19.48 6.49 -25.08
N GLY A 514 19.97 6.01 -26.22
CA GLY A 514 20.11 4.57 -26.54
C GLY A 514 21.03 3.82 -25.56
N GLU A 515 21.52 4.53 -24.55
CA GLU A 515 22.16 4.01 -23.38
C GLU A 515 21.65 4.73 -22.12
N CYS A 516 21.22 3.93 -21.15
CA CYS A 516 21.05 4.34 -19.76
C CYS A 516 22.23 5.23 -19.31
N PRO A 517 22.02 6.30 -18.51
CA PRO A 517 23.08 7.17 -18.01
C PRO A 517 24.26 6.42 -17.35
N PHE A 518 23.99 5.22 -16.81
CA PHE A 518 25.02 4.31 -16.31
C PHE A 518 25.86 3.67 -17.42
N ALA A 519 25.29 3.27 -18.56
CA ALA A 519 26.00 2.69 -19.69
C ALA A 519 26.92 3.71 -20.42
N GLN A 520 26.48 4.97 -20.52
CA GLN A 520 27.36 6.07 -20.96
C GLN A 520 28.56 6.29 -20.00
N MET A 521 28.36 6.09 -18.69
CA MET A 521 29.42 6.18 -17.69
C MET A 521 30.42 5.01 -17.78
N TYR A 522 29.96 3.80 -18.15
CA TYR A 522 30.79 2.62 -18.38
C TYR A 522 31.70 2.76 -19.61
N ARG A 523 31.18 3.26 -20.74
CA ARG A 523 31.98 3.50 -21.95
C ARG A 523 33.01 4.61 -21.79
N ARG A 524 32.72 5.63 -20.97
CA ARG A 524 33.65 6.74 -20.72
C ARG A 524 34.83 6.36 -19.82
N ASN A 525 34.78 5.23 -19.10
CA ASN A 525 35.87 4.77 -18.23
C ASN A 525 36.04 3.23 -18.24
N PRO A 526 36.37 2.60 -19.38
CA PRO A 526 36.42 1.14 -19.53
C PRO A 526 37.47 0.47 -18.61
N GLU A 527 38.49 1.23 -18.22
CA GLU A 527 39.56 0.80 -17.32
C GLU A 527 39.12 0.70 -15.84
N ARG A 528 38.05 1.40 -15.43
CA ARG A 528 37.55 1.42 -14.03
C ARG A 528 36.71 0.19 -13.66
N PHE A 529 36.25 -0.58 -14.65
CA PHE A 529 35.21 -1.61 -14.51
C PHE A 529 35.62 -3.00 -15.01
N LYS A 530 36.92 -3.26 -15.20
CA LYS A 530 37.51 -4.53 -15.67
C LYS A 530 37.21 -5.77 -14.79
N HIS A 531 36.48 -5.60 -13.70
CA HIS A 531 36.15 -6.65 -12.72
C HIS A 531 34.67 -7.03 -12.72
N ILE A 532 33.85 -6.36 -13.55
CA ILE A 532 32.47 -6.74 -13.78
C ILE A 532 32.47 -7.71 -14.95
N ASP A 533 32.11 -8.97 -14.67
CA ASP A 533 31.97 -9.99 -15.70
C ASP A 533 30.75 -9.68 -16.56
N LEU A 534 30.97 -8.98 -17.68
CA LEU A 534 29.92 -8.61 -18.63
C LEU A 534 29.20 -9.84 -19.20
N LYS A 535 29.83 -11.03 -19.23
CA LYS A 535 29.15 -12.27 -19.63
C LYS A 535 28.11 -12.74 -18.61
N SER A 536 28.27 -12.39 -17.34
CA SER A 536 27.25 -12.65 -16.30
C SER A 536 26.03 -11.73 -16.43
N ILE A 537 26.23 -10.53 -16.97
CA ILE A 537 25.16 -9.55 -17.24
C ILE A 537 24.46 -9.87 -18.57
N GLU A 538 25.20 -10.29 -19.60
CA GLU A 538 24.64 -10.76 -20.88
C GLU A 538 23.88 -12.10 -20.76
N SER A 539 24.16 -12.91 -19.73
CA SER A 539 23.47 -14.18 -19.46
C SER A 539 22.23 -14.05 -18.56
N HIS A 540 21.92 -12.86 -18.05
CA HIS A 540 20.57 -12.57 -17.58
C HIS A 540 19.69 -12.29 -18.80
N SER A 541 19.06 -13.37 -19.28
CA SER A 541 18.04 -13.27 -20.31
C SER A 541 16.97 -12.26 -19.89
N PRO A 542 16.59 -11.32 -20.76
CA PRO A 542 15.40 -10.53 -20.52
C PRO A 542 14.21 -11.47 -20.38
N LEU A 543 13.35 -11.20 -19.39
CA LEU A 543 11.95 -11.64 -19.46
C LEU A 543 11.44 -11.17 -20.82
N SER A 544 11.16 -12.12 -21.71
CA SER A 544 10.59 -11.85 -23.01
C SER A 544 9.22 -11.21 -22.81
N LEU A 545 9.08 -9.97 -23.26
CA LEU A 545 7.80 -9.40 -23.68
C LEU A 545 7.47 -9.91 -25.08
#